data_AF-A0A8T5MG34-F1
#
_entry.id   AF-A0A8T5MG34-F1
#
_cell.length_a   1.000
_cell.length_b   1.000
_cell.length_c   1.000
_cell.angle_alpha   90.00
_cell.angle_beta   90.00
_cell.angle_gamma   90.00
#
_symmetry.space_group_name_H-M   'P 1'
#
loop_
_entity.id
_entity.type
_entity.pdbx_description
1 polymer ?
#
loop_
_entity_poly.entity_id
_entity_poly.type
_entity_poly.pdbx_seq_one_letter_code
_entity_poly.pdbx_strand_id
1 'polypeptide(L)'
;MKTQVKPNKKQEYIHINEIIRHYHNQRFAQLTLWLAITAVLLSVLFGKTYNVTPIAAISLKLIGIIASIVFWVMDQRMVDHWRYFWQRAKQLESDLGFQMWQYRPKRTLLGSTNATRLLYGAVTVFWLFTLFFPSFF
;
A
#
# COMPACT_ATOMS: atom_id res chain seq x y z
N MET A 1 -45.18 2.29 -2.34
CA MET A 1 -44.51 1.18 -1.64
C MET A 1 -43.32 0.75 -2.48
N LYS A 2 -42.08 1.17 -2.16
CA LYS A 2 -40.88 0.80 -2.92
C LYS A 2 -40.55 -0.65 -2.57
N THR A 3 -40.73 -1.57 -3.50
CA THR A 3 -40.27 -2.96 -3.39
C THR A 3 -38.76 -2.93 -3.15
N GLN A 4 -38.32 -3.25 -1.94
CA GLN A 4 -36.91 -3.50 -1.67
C GLN A 4 -36.54 -4.80 -2.39
N VAL A 5 -35.99 -4.66 -3.59
CA VAL A 5 -35.40 -5.77 -4.33
C VAL A 5 -34.27 -6.32 -3.47
N LYS A 6 -34.44 -7.54 -2.95
CA LYS A 6 -33.41 -8.22 -2.15
C LYS A 6 -32.17 -8.34 -3.03
N PRO A 7 -31.01 -7.76 -2.64
CA PRO A 7 -29.83 -7.80 -3.48
C PRO A 7 -29.46 -9.26 -3.76
N ASN A 8 -29.23 -9.58 -5.03
CA ASN A 8 -28.84 -10.91 -5.45
C ASN A 8 -27.46 -11.22 -4.86
N LYS A 9 -27.42 -12.07 -3.83
CA LYS A 9 -26.19 -12.43 -3.10
C LYS A 9 -25.06 -12.89 -4.02
N LYS A 10 -25.38 -13.59 -5.12
CA LYS A 10 -24.40 -14.03 -6.13
C LYS A 10 -23.80 -12.85 -6.89
N GLN A 11 -24.61 -11.86 -7.26
CA GLN A 11 -24.11 -10.65 -7.92
C GLN A 11 -23.24 -9.81 -6.96
N GLU A 12 -23.67 -9.66 -5.72
CA GLU A 12 -22.87 -8.99 -4.68
C GLU A 12 -21.52 -9.69 -4.49
N TYR A 13 -21.51 -11.03 -4.44
CA TYR A 13 -20.29 -11.81 -4.34
C TYR A 13 -19.32 -11.58 -5.51
N ILE A 14 -19.82 -11.61 -6.75
CA ILE A 14 -19.01 -11.33 -7.95
C ILE A 14 -18.41 -9.92 -7.86
N HIS A 15 -19.23 -8.92 -7.54
CA HIS A 15 -18.79 -7.54 -7.44
C HIS A 15 -17.72 -7.32 -6.37
N ILE A 16 -17.86 -7.97 -5.20
CA ILE A 16 -16.86 -7.88 -4.13
C ILE A 16 -15.52 -8.48 -4.57
N ASN A 17 -15.52 -9.59 -5.30
CA ASN A 17 -14.29 -10.17 -5.83
C ASN A 17 -13.58 -9.23 -6.83
N GLU A 18 -14.35 -8.51 -7.65
CA GLU A 18 -13.81 -7.48 -8.54
C GLU A 18 -13.17 -6.32 -7.76
N ILE A 19 -13.84 -5.84 -6.71
CA ILE A 19 -13.32 -4.80 -5.82
C ILE A 19 -12.03 -5.27 -5.13
N ILE A 20 -12.00 -6.50 -4.61
CA ILE A 20 -10.80 -7.07 -3.98
C ILE A 20 -9.62 -7.10 -4.95
N ARG A 21 -9.84 -7.54 -6.20
CA ARG A 21 -8.83 -7.54 -7.25
C ARG A 21 -8.37 -6.11 -7.59
N HIS A 22 -9.30 -5.17 -7.66
CA HIS A 22 -8.99 -3.76 -7.91
C HIS A 22 -8.06 -3.18 -6.84
N TYR A 23 -8.35 -3.39 -5.55
CA TYR A 23 -7.48 -2.93 -4.46
C TYR A 23 -6.09 -3.58 -4.50
N HIS A 24 -5.98 -4.86 -4.85
CA HIS A 24 -4.67 -5.50 -5.03
C HIS A 24 -3.86 -4.81 -6.15
N ASN A 25 -4.48 -4.52 -7.29
CA ASN A 25 -3.81 -3.85 -8.40
C ASN A 25 -3.41 -2.42 -8.03
N GLN A 26 -4.27 -1.68 -7.31
CA GLN A 26 -3.95 -0.35 -6.84
C GLN A 26 -2.76 -0.34 -5.87
N ARG A 27 -2.69 -1.29 -4.92
CA ARG A 27 -1.54 -1.42 -4.00
C ARG A 27 -0.24 -1.68 -4.75
N PHE A 28 -0.28 -2.53 -5.79
CA PHE A 28 0.89 -2.79 -6.63
C PHE A 28 1.32 -1.53 -7.39
N ALA A 29 0.38 -0.82 -8.02
CA ALA A 29 0.68 0.42 -8.74
C ALA A 29 1.25 1.51 -7.82
N GLN A 30 0.71 1.66 -6.61
CA GLN A 30 1.20 2.60 -5.61
C GLN A 30 2.63 2.31 -5.18
N LEU A 31 2.95 1.03 -4.94
CA LEU A 31 4.31 0.63 -4.57
C LEU A 31 5.30 0.98 -5.69
N THR A 32 4.95 0.72 -6.95
CA THR A 32 5.78 1.07 -8.12
C THR A 32 6.01 2.58 -8.21
N LEU A 33 4.95 3.38 -8.05
CA LEU A 33 5.06 4.84 -8.09
C LEU A 33 5.94 5.37 -6.96
N TRP A 34 5.77 4.84 -5.75
CA TRP A 34 6.59 5.22 -4.61
C TRP A 34 8.07 4.85 -4.78
N LEU A 35 8.36 3.66 -5.32
CA LEU A 35 9.72 3.24 -5.65
C LEU A 35 10.35 4.16 -6.71
N ALA A 36 9.59 4.52 -7.74
CA ALA A 36 10.05 5.45 -8.78
C ALA A 36 10.40 6.82 -8.20
N ILE A 37 9.52 7.39 -7.37
CA ILE A 37 9.78 8.67 -6.68
C ILE A 37 11.04 8.54 -5.82
N THR A 38 11.18 7.48 -5.03
CA THR A 38 12.35 7.25 -4.18
C THR A 38 13.63 7.14 -5.00
N ALA A 39 13.62 6.38 -6.09
CA ALA A 39 14.78 6.22 -6.98
C ALA A 39 15.20 7.54 -7.64
N VAL A 40 14.23 8.37 -8.06
CA VAL A 40 14.51 9.70 -8.61
C VAL A 40 15.14 10.59 -7.56
N LEU A 41 14.58 10.64 -6.34
CA LEU A 41 15.14 11.45 -5.25
C LEU A 41 16.57 11.03 -4.90
N LEU A 42 16.83 9.72 -4.81
CA LEU A 42 18.17 9.18 -4.57
C LEU A 42 19.15 9.55 -5.68
N SER A 43 18.72 9.45 -6.94
CA SER A 43 19.55 9.78 -8.11
C SER A 43 19.90 11.27 -8.16
N VAL A 44 18.98 12.14 -7.76
CA VAL A 44 19.24 13.59 -7.69
C VAL A 44 20.14 13.93 -6.50
N LEU A 45 19.91 13.33 -5.33
CA LEU A 45 20.65 13.65 -4.10
C LEU A 45 22.08 13.10 -4.07
N PHE A 46 22.27 11.87 -4.56
CA PHE A 46 23.55 11.15 -4.46
C PHE A 46 24.20 10.91 -5.82
N GLY A 47 23.57 11.38 -6.90
CA GLY A 47 24.15 11.33 -8.23
C GLY A 47 25.28 12.35 -8.38
N LYS A 48 26.36 11.96 -9.07
CA LYS A 48 27.50 12.86 -9.37
C LYS A 48 27.15 13.98 -10.37
N THR A 49 25.95 13.93 -10.95
CA THR A 49 25.55 14.77 -12.09
C THR A 49 25.07 16.15 -11.66
N TYR A 50 24.58 16.32 -10.44
CA TYR A 50 23.95 17.56 -9.98
C TYR A 50 24.66 18.11 -8.75
N ASN A 51 25.09 19.37 -8.81
CA ASN A 51 25.56 20.11 -7.64
C ASN A 51 24.34 20.62 -6.85
N VAL A 52 23.79 19.76 -5.99
CA VAL A 52 22.63 20.09 -5.16
C VAL A 52 23.07 21.01 -4.01
N THR A 53 22.44 22.17 -3.89
CA THR A 53 22.72 23.10 -2.78
C THR A 53 22.27 22.48 -1.45
N PRO A 54 22.87 22.85 -0.31
CA PRO A 54 22.49 22.29 1.00
C PRO A 54 20.99 22.44 1.31
N ILE A 55 20.40 23.58 0.93
CA ILE A 55 18.96 23.84 1.13
C ILE A 55 18.13 22.91 0.25
N ALA A 56 18.48 22.74 -1.02
CA ALA A 56 17.80 21.81 -1.91
C ALA A 56 17.92 20.36 -1.42
N ALA A 57 19.07 19.98 -0.87
CA ALA A 57 19.28 18.63 -0.33
C ALA A 57 18.37 18.36 0.88
N ILE A 58 18.23 19.32 1.79
CA ILE A 58 17.29 19.22 2.93
C ILE A 58 15.85 19.08 2.41
N SER A 59 15.44 19.93 1.48
CA SER A 59 14.10 19.89 0.90
C SER A 59 13.79 18.54 0.23
N LEU A 60 14.72 17.97 -0.53
CA LEU A 60 14.55 16.66 -1.18
C LEU A 60 14.42 15.52 -0.16
N LYS A 61 15.19 15.55 0.93
CA LYS A 61 15.07 14.58 2.04
C LYS A 61 13.71 14.68 2.72
N LEU A 62 13.22 15.90 2.98
CA LEU A 62 11.88 16.12 3.54
C LEU A 62 10.78 15.60 2.61
N ILE A 63 10.91 15.82 1.30
CA ILE A 63 9.99 15.25 0.30
C ILE A 63 10.01 13.72 0.37
N GLY A 64 11.18 13.09 0.51
CA GLY A 64 11.31 11.64 0.68
C GLY A 64 10.58 11.10 1.92
N ILE A 65 10.70 11.80 3.05
CA ILE A 65 9.98 11.47 4.30
C ILE A 65 8.47 11.58 4.08
N ILE A 66 8.00 12.73 3.57
CA ILE A 66 6.57 13.01 3.35
C ILE A 66 5.99 11.97 2.39
N ALA A 67 6.64 11.71 1.27
CA ALA A 67 6.21 10.70 0.30
C ALA A 67 6.10 9.33 0.97
N SER A 68 7.11 8.90 1.73
CA SER A 68 7.09 7.60 2.41
C SER A 68 5.93 7.47 3.39
N ILE A 69 5.66 8.51 4.18
CA ILE A 69 4.53 8.52 5.13
C ILE A 69 3.19 8.50 4.39
N VAL A 70 3.01 9.34 3.36
CA VAL A 70 1.76 9.43 2.59
C VAL A 70 1.43 8.09 1.94
N PHE A 71 2.39 7.50 1.22
CA PHE A 71 2.17 6.21 0.56
C PHE A 71 1.95 5.07 1.57
N TRP A 72 2.61 5.11 2.73
CA TRP A 72 2.35 4.16 3.80
C TRP A 72 0.91 4.28 4.33
N VAL A 73 0.43 5.49 4.62
CA VAL A 73 -0.95 5.72 5.07
C VAL A 73 -1.95 5.26 4.02
N MET A 74 -1.70 5.55 2.74
CA MET A 74 -2.55 5.08 1.64
C MET A 74 -2.61 3.55 1.59
N ASP A 75 -1.47 2.85 1.71
CA ASP A 75 -1.44 1.38 1.75
C ASP A 75 -2.23 0.84 2.95
N GLN A 76 -2.11 1.46 4.14
CA GLN A 76 -2.89 1.03 5.31
C GLN A 76 -4.39 1.16 5.06
N ARG A 77 -4.84 2.28 4.51
CA ARG A 77 -6.26 2.48 4.17
C ARG A 77 -6.74 1.43 3.18
N MET A 78 -5.96 1.10 2.14
CA MET A 78 -6.34 0.06 1.19
C MET A 78 -6.42 -1.33 1.84
N VAL A 79 -5.50 -1.65 2.75
CA VAL A 79 -5.54 -2.91 3.51
C VAL A 79 -6.81 -3.01 4.36
N ASP A 80 -7.24 -1.90 4.97
CA ASP A 80 -8.45 -1.87 5.79
C ASP A 80 -9.71 -2.07 4.94
N HIS A 81 -9.83 -1.39 3.80
CA HIS A 81 -10.93 -1.60 2.85
C HIS A 81 -10.95 -3.03 2.33
N TRP A 82 -9.79 -3.55 1.93
CA TRP A 82 -9.64 -4.92 1.48
C TRP A 82 -10.07 -5.94 2.54
N ARG A 83 -9.73 -5.72 3.81
CA ARG A 83 -10.18 -6.58 4.93
C ARG A 83 -11.68 -6.58 5.09
N TYR A 84 -12.31 -5.41 5.00
CA TYR A 84 -13.76 -5.28 5.07
C TYR A 84 -14.44 -6.09 3.96
N PHE A 85 -14.02 -5.90 2.71
CA PHE A 85 -14.59 -6.63 1.57
C PHE A 85 -14.31 -8.13 1.63
N TRP A 86 -13.13 -8.53 2.10
CA TRP A 86 -12.80 -9.94 2.29
C TRP A 86 -13.68 -10.63 3.34
N GLN A 87 -13.96 -9.96 4.47
CA GLN A 87 -14.88 -10.47 5.47
C GLN A 87 -16.29 -10.65 4.90
N ARG A 88 -16.77 -9.66 4.12
CA ARG A 88 -18.07 -9.75 3.46
C ARG A 88 -18.13 -10.88 2.42
N ALA A 89 -17.08 -11.06 1.62
CA ALA A 89 -16.97 -12.18 0.69
C ALA A 89 -17.11 -13.52 1.40
N LYS A 90 -16.41 -13.71 2.53
CA LYS A 90 -16.46 -14.94 3.33
C LYS A 90 -17.87 -15.24 3.88
N GLN A 91 -18.62 -14.20 4.28
CA GLN A 91 -20.02 -14.36 4.72
C GLN A 91 -20.91 -14.83 3.56
N LEU A 92 -20.80 -14.18 2.40
CA LEU A 92 -21.58 -14.53 1.22
C LEU A 92 -21.26 -15.94 0.71
N GLU A 93 -20.01 -16.38 0.80
CA GLU A 93 -19.64 -17.75 0.47
C GLU A 93 -20.35 -18.79 1.33
N SER A 94 -20.44 -18.53 2.64
CA SER A 94 -21.15 -19.42 3.57
C SER A 94 -22.64 -19.54 3.20
N ASP A 95 -23.25 -18.45 2.75
CA ASP A 95 -24.65 -18.42 2.33
C ASP A 95 -24.89 -19.10 0.97
N LEU A 96 -23.88 -19.09 0.09
CA LEU A 96 -23.97 -19.59 -1.29
C LEU A 96 -23.39 -20.99 -1.47
N GLY A 97 -22.75 -21.56 -0.44
CA GLY A 97 -22.09 -22.86 -0.50
C GLY A 97 -20.72 -22.85 -1.22
N PHE A 98 -20.10 -21.68 -1.38
CA PHE A 98 -18.74 -21.55 -1.93
C PHE A 98 -17.67 -21.65 -0.84
N GLN A 99 -16.42 -21.89 -1.24
CA GLN A 99 -15.32 -22.24 -0.32
C GLN A 99 -13.98 -21.55 -0.64
N MET A 100 -13.93 -20.56 -1.54
CA MET A 100 -12.67 -19.96 -2.01
C MET A 100 -11.97 -19.13 -0.92
N TRP A 101 -12.71 -18.35 -0.13
CA TRP A 101 -12.16 -17.50 0.93
C TRP A 101 -12.15 -18.17 2.31
N GLN A 102 -13.01 -19.16 2.55
CA GLN A 102 -13.11 -19.87 3.82
C GLN A 102 -11.82 -20.63 4.20
N TYR A 103 -11.19 -21.29 3.22
CA TYR A 103 -9.99 -22.12 3.45
C TYR A 103 -8.68 -21.41 3.14
N ARG A 104 -8.70 -20.09 3.00
CA ARG A 104 -7.47 -19.33 2.75
C ARG A 104 -6.49 -19.52 3.93
N PRO A 105 -5.22 -19.90 3.66
CA PRO A 105 -4.25 -20.13 4.72
C PRO A 105 -4.08 -18.90 5.61
N LYS A 106 -3.86 -19.15 6.90
CA LYS A 106 -3.68 -18.09 7.90
C LYS A 106 -2.48 -17.22 7.54
N ARG A 107 -2.57 -15.92 7.85
CA ARG A 107 -1.49 -14.96 7.61
C ARG A 107 -0.25 -15.38 8.41
N THR A 108 0.88 -15.46 7.73
CA THR A 108 2.20 -15.62 8.36
C THR A 108 2.78 -14.25 8.75
N LEU A 109 3.78 -14.24 9.63
CA LEU A 109 4.47 -13.01 10.04
C LEU A 109 5.10 -12.28 8.83
N LEU A 110 5.53 -13.02 7.80
CA LEU A 110 6.07 -12.50 6.54
C LEU A 110 5.02 -12.39 5.42
N GLY A 111 3.74 -12.22 5.77
CA GLY A 111 2.71 -11.95 4.77
C GLY A 111 2.99 -10.66 3.99
N SER A 112 2.54 -10.61 2.73
CA SER A 112 2.77 -9.47 1.80
C SER A 112 2.56 -8.10 2.45
N THR A 113 1.49 -7.91 3.24
CA THR A 113 1.21 -6.66 3.97
C THR A 113 2.29 -6.29 4.99
N ASN A 114 2.83 -7.25 5.73
CA ASN A 114 3.89 -6.98 6.71
C ASN A 114 5.21 -6.66 6.00
N ALA A 115 5.51 -7.33 4.89
CA ALA A 115 6.65 -6.99 4.05
C ALA A 115 6.55 -5.56 3.49
N THR A 116 5.37 -5.14 3.03
CA THR A 116 5.17 -3.75 2.55
C THR A 116 5.33 -2.74 3.68
N ARG A 117 4.79 -3.02 4.87
CA ARG A 117 4.95 -2.17 6.07
C ARG A 117 6.42 -2.03 6.48
N LEU A 118 7.16 -3.14 6.50
CA LEU A 118 8.59 -3.13 6.80
C LEU A 118 9.36 -2.28 5.77
N LEU A 119 9.03 -2.40 4.49
CA LEU A 119 9.67 -1.62 3.43
C LEU A 119 9.41 -0.11 3.58
N TYR A 120 8.16 0.30 3.78
CA TYR A 120 7.83 1.71 4.05
C TYR A 120 8.53 2.22 5.31
N GLY A 121 8.54 1.43 6.39
CA GLY A 121 9.23 1.76 7.63
C GLY A 121 10.73 1.95 7.42
N ALA A 122 11.39 0.98 6.75
CA ALA A 122 12.81 1.01 6.48
C ALA A 122 13.22 2.24 5.65
N VAL A 123 12.47 2.56 4.59
CA VAL A 123 12.77 3.73 3.75
C VAL A 123 12.47 5.04 4.48
N THR A 124 11.44 5.08 5.33
CA THR A 124 11.20 6.27 6.18
C THR A 124 12.35 6.49 7.16
N VAL A 125 12.83 5.42 7.81
CA VAL A 125 14.01 5.47 8.69
C VAL A 125 15.26 5.87 7.92
N PHE A 126 15.45 5.36 6.71
CA PHE A 126 16.55 5.77 5.82
C PHE A 126 16.51 7.29 5.55
N TRP A 127 15.36 7.85 5.19
CA TRP A 127 15.24 9.28 4.94
C TRP A 127 15.52 10.11 6.20
N LEU A 128 15.02 9.69 7.36
CA LEU A 128 15.34 10.32 8.65
C LEU A 128 16.84 10.25 8.95
N PHE A 129 17.45 9.07 8.74
CA PHE A 129 18.87 8.87 8.97
C PHE A 129 19.71 9.81 8.08
N THR A 130 19.40 9.89 6.80
CA THR A 130 20.12 10.80 5.89
C THR A 130 19.91 12.28 6.23
N LEU A 131 18.77 12.64 6.84
CA LEU A 131 18.49 14.01 7.28
C LEU A 131 19.30 14.40 8.53
N PHE A 132 19.35 13.51 9.52
CA PHE A 132 20.03 13.80 10.80
C PHE A 132 21.53 13.48 10.80
N PHE A 133 21.97 12.60 9.91
CA PHE A 133 23.37 12.18 9.79
C PHE A 133 23.92 12.45 8.39
N PRO A 134 23.96 13.72 7.94
CA PRO A 134 24.41 14.07 6.60
C PRO A 134 25.89 13.73 6.36
N SER A 135 26.72 13.62 7.40
CA SER A 135 28.15 13.31 7.28
C SER A 135 28.47 11.89 6.82
N PHE A 136 27.49 10.98 6.80
CA PHE A 136 27.67 9.59 6.35
C PHE A 136 27.52 9.41 4.83
N PHE A 137 27.14 10.47 4.10
CA PHE A 137 26.85 10.44 2.67
C PHE A 137 27.53 11.62 1.96
#